data_AF-A0A2T6ZV98-F1
#
_entry.id   AF-A0A2T6ZV98-F1
#
_cell.length_a   1.000
_cell.length_b   1.000
_cell.length_c   1.000
_cell.angle_alpha   90.00
_cell.angle_beta   90.00
_cell.angle_gamma   90.00
#
_symmetry.space_group_name_H-M   'P 1'
#
loop_
_entity.id
_entity.type
_entity.pdbx_description
1 polymer ?
#
loop_
_entity_poly.entity_id
_entity_poly.type
_entity_poly.pdbx_seq_one_letter_code
_entity_poly.pdbx_strand_id
1 'polypeptide(L)'
;MKESWSASADYPAFNFTKPIHLPYRTSNFTSSIIKTHLPLKKEETTSPLTTTTTAAATNNVHPPPPPTLPPPHPSLPLPLTRTFTTTPHPRATFNQVLRGCRKPQPKRKPESPAMSETQNPCMKGVCLKVFVMAPKKPNSAERKVARVRLSSEKVVTAYIPGEGHNVQQHAVVLVRGGRSQDCPGVKYHLVRGALDLSGVPNRSSSRSKYGTKKPKKGL
;
A
#
# COMPACT_ATOMS: atom_id res chain seq x y z
N MET A 1 23.68 12.00 58.19
CA MET A 1 22.23 11.84 58.43
C MET A 1 21.74 10.56 57.75
N LYS A 2 20.80 9.83 58.38
CA LYS A 2 20.06 8.72 57.75
C LYS A 2 18.60 9.16 57.67
N GLU A 3 18.04 9.29 56.49
CA GLU A 3 16.61 9.58 56.31
C GLU A 3 15.89 8.31 55.88
N SER A 4 15.11 7.75 56.81
CA SER A 4 14.22 6.63 56.59
C SER A 4 12.89 7.13 56.04
N TRP A 5 12.52 6.72 54.82
CA TRP A 5 11.18 6.93 54.29
C TRP A 5 10.37 5.64 54.39
N SER A 6 9.50 5.58 55.40
CA SER A 6 8.48 4.54 55.56
C SER A 6 7.20 4.96 54.82
N ALA A 7 6.96 4.36 53.66
CA ALA A 7 5.74 4.58 52.89
C ALA A 7 4.88 3.30 52.90
N SER A 8 3.91 3.25 53.82
CA SER A 8 2.82 2.27 53.75
C SER A 8 1.87 2.65 52.61
N ALA A 9 1.61 1.72 51.70
CA ALA A 9 0.65 1.90 50.62
C ALA A 9 -0.22 0.64 50.49
N ASP A 10 -1.38 0.66 51.13
CA ASP A 10 -2.40 -0.37 50.99
C ASP A 10 -2.98 -0.32 49.57
N TYR A 11 -2.73 -1.35 48.77
CA TYR A 11 -3.34 -1.53 47.45
C TYR A 11 -4.54 -2.48 47.56
N PRO A 12 -5.78 -2.03 47.26
CA PRO A 12 -6.94 -2.91 47.26
C PRO A 12 -6.89 -3.91 46.09
N ALA A 13 -7.07 -5.20 46.39
CA ALA A 13 -7.06 -6.26 45.40
C ALA A 13 -8.28 -6.19 44.47
N PHE A 14 -8.04 -5.97 43.17
CA PHE A 14 -9.12 -5.86 42.17
C PHE A 14 -9.43 -7.22 41.52
N ASN A 15 -10.46 -7.90 42.06
CA ASN A 15 -10.98 -9.14 41.48
C ASN A 15 -11.77 -8.87 40.18
N PHE A 16 -11.38 -9.52 39.09
CA PHE A 16 -12.15 -9.53 37.83
C PHE A 16 -12.54 -10.95 37.41
N THR A 17 -13.63 -11.46 37.98
CA THR A 17 -14.40 -12.59 37.43
C THR A 17 -15.51 -12.06 36.52
N LYS A 18 -15.41 -12.32 35.21
CA LYS A 18 -16.52 -12.61 34.26
C LYS A 18 -16.00 -12.67 32.80
N PRO A 19 -16.10 -13.81 32.10
CA PRO A 19 -15.83 -13.87 30.66
C PRO A 19 -17.03 -13.33 29.87
N ILE A 20 -16.82 -12.32 29.01
CA ILE A 20 -17.84 -11.80 28.10
C ILE A 20 -17.78 -12.59 26.79
N HIS A 21 -18.83 -13.38 26.52
CA HIS A 21 -18.94 -14.21 25.33
C HIS A 21 -19.42 -13.38 24.13
N LEU A 22 -18.52 -13.08 23.18
CA LEU A 22 -18.89 -12.41 21.92
C LEU A 22 -19.17 -13.47 20.82
N PRO A 23 -20.29 -13.39 20.09
CA PRO A 23 -20.61 -14.36 19.05
C PRO A 23 -19.78 -14.12 17.77
N TYR A 24 -19.02 -15.14 17.36
CA TYR A 24 -18.28 -15.14 16.10
C TYR A 24 -19.25 -15.32 14.93
N ARG A 25 -19.45 -14.26 14.14
CA ARG A 25 -20.30 -14.32 12.93
C ARG A 25 -19.54 -14.98 11.78
N THR A 26 -19.89 -16.22 11.47
CA THR A 26 -19.40 -16.92 10.27
C THR A 26 -19.95 -16.26 9.00
N SER A 27 -19.09 -16.05 8.00
CA SER A 27 -19.47 -15.55 6.69
C SER A 27 -19.27 -16.63 5.63
N ASN A 28 -20.37 -17.21 5.15
CA ASN A 28 -20.34 -18.20 4.08
C ASN A 28 -19.84 -17.56 2.77
N PHE A 29 -18.81 -18.14 2.17
CA PHE A 29 -18.18 -17.63 0.96
C PHE A 29 -18.56 -18.51 -0.23
N THR A 30 -19.63 -18.15 -0.94
CA THR A 30 -20.07 -18.86 -2.15
C THR A 30 -19.22 -18.44 -3.34
N SER A 31 -18.49 -19.41 -3.92
CA SER A 31 -17.64 -19.19 -5.08
C SER A 31 -18.43 -19.20 -6.39
N SER A 32 -18.52 -18.06 -7.08
CA SER A 32 -18.99 -18.00 -8.47
C SER A 32 -17.83 -18.16 -9.46
N ILE A 33 -17.86 -19.27 -10.20
CA ILE A 33 -16.89 -19.58 -11.26
C ILE A 33 -17.36 -18.91 -12.56
N ILE A 34 -16.52 -18.08 -13.18
CA ILE A 34 -16.74 -17.58 -14.54
C ILE A 34 -15.69 -18.21 -15.47
N LYS A 35 -16.14 -19.14 -16.32
CA LYS A 35 -15.38 -19.64 -17.47
C LYS A 35 -15.43 -18.60 -18.60
N THR A 36 -14.28 -18.15 -19.07
CA THR A 36 -14.16 -17.45 -20.36
C THR A 36 -13.46 -18.36 -21.36
N HIS A 37 -14.19 -18.82 -22.38
CA HIS A 37 -13.61 -19.56 -23.50
C HIS A 37 -13.17 -18.58 -24.61
N LEU A 38 -11.91 -18.65 -25.01
CA LEU A 38 -11.46 -18.15 -26.32
C LEU A 38 -11.86 -19.16 -27.42
N PRO A 39 -12.16 -18.68 -28.63
CA PRO A 39 -11.95 -19.42 -29.86
C PRO A 39 -10.78 -18.83 -30.67
N LEU A 40 -9.85 -19.70 -31.06
CA LEU A 40 -8.85 -19.44 -32.09
C LEU A 40 -9.46 -19.72 -33.48
N LYS A 41 -9.09 -18.96 -34.52
CA LYS A 41 -9.22 -19.44 -35.92
C LYS A 41 -8.19 -18.86 -36.88
N LYS A 42 -7.96 -19.65 -37.93
CA LYS A 42 -6.92 -19.67 -38.99
C LYS A 42 -7.60 -20.29 -40.25
N GLU A 43 -7.12 -20.20 -41.50
CA GLU A 43 -5.85 -19.70 -42.08
C GLU A 43 -6.10 -18.68 -43.23
N GLU A 44 -5.03 -18.04 -43.70
CA GLU A 44 -4.62 -17.83 -45.12
C GLU A 44 -5.49 -17.21 -46.26
N THR A 45 -4.80 -16.33 -47.02
CA THR A 45 -4.65 -16.24 -48.51
C THR A 45 -5.94 -16.10 -49.36
N THR A 46 -6.10 -15.06 -50.21
CA THR A 46 -5.45 -14.93 -51.54
C THR A 46 -5.64 -13.52 -52.14
N SER A 47 -4.70 -13.04 -52.96
CA SER A 47 -4.77 -11.81 -53.80
C SER A 47 -4.80 -12.20 -55.30
N PRO A 48 -5.31 -11.38 -56.27
CA PRO A 48 -4.58 -10.18 -56.72
C PRO A 48 -5.38 -9.01 -57.39
N LEU A 49 -4.67 -7.87 -57.50
CA LEU A 49 -4.66 -6.78 -58.50
C LEU A 49 -5.77 -6.60 -59.57
N THR A 50 -6.16 -5.33 -59.79
CA THR A 50 -6.29 -4.70 -61.13
C THR A 50 -6.22 -3.16 -61.05
N THR A 51 -5.77 -2.51 -62.12
CA THR A 51 -5.52 -1.06 -62.23
C THR A 51 -6.42 -0.40 -63.28
N THR A 52 -6.92 0.82 -63.03
CA THR A 52 -7.37 1.72 -64.10
C THR A 52 -7.21 3.21 -63.76
N THR A 53 -7.16 4.02 -64.82
CA THR A 53 -6.51 5.34 -64.91
C THR A 53 -7.53 6.48 -65.10
N THR A 54 -7.06 7.75 -65.06
CA THR A 54 -7.66 8.98 -65.66
C THR A 54 -9.00 9.45 -65.04
N ALA A 55 -9.18 10.64 -64.44
CA ALA A 55 -8.73 12.03 -64.66
C ALA A 55 -9.75 12.94 -65.38
N ALA A 56 -9.91 14.13 -64.81
CA ALA A 56 -10.43 15.39 -65.38
C ALA A 56 -11.85 15.43 -66.00
N ALA A 57 -12.73 16.19 -65.34
CA ALA A 57 -13.74 17.02 -66.01
C ALA A 57 -13.93 18.32 -65.22
N THR A 58 -13.53 19.44 -65.81
CA THR A 58 -13.73 20.80 -65.28
C THR A 58 -15.15 21.29 -65.61
N ASN A 59 -15.82 21.97 -64.68
CA ASN A 59 -16.89 22.91 -65.01
C ASN A 59 -16.88 24.09 -64.04
N ASN A 60 -16.74 25.31 -64.58
CA ASN A 60 -16.80 26.54 -63.80
C ASN A 60 -18.24 26.80 -63.33
N VAL A 61 -18.43 26.95 -62.03
CA VAL A 61 -19.69 27.43 -61.44
C VAL A 61 -19.39 28.73 -60.70
N HIS A 62 -20.09 29.80 -61.09
CA HIS A 62 -19.95 31.12 -60.48
C HIS A 62 -20.42 31.06 -59.01
N PRO A 63 -19.67 31.61 -58.03
CA PRO A 63 -20.09 31.55 -56.65
C PRO A 63 -21.35 32.40 -56.43
N PRO A 64 -22.33 31.93 -55.63
CA PRO A 64 -23.48 32.73 -55.20
C PRO A 64 -23.05 33.81 -54.19
N PRO A 65 -23.80 34.92 -54.07
CA PRO A 65 -23.50 35.97 -53.09
C PRO A 65 -23.64 35.45 -51.64
N PRO A 66 -22.86 35.99 -50.69
CA PRO A 66 -22.87 35.52 -49.31
C PRO A 66 -24.22 35.81 -48.63
N PRO A 67 -24.73 34.89 -47.79
CA PRO A 67 -25.98 35.12 -47.06
C PRO A 67 -25.83 36.25 -46.04
N THR A 68 -26.78 37.18 -46.06
CA THR A 68 -26.86 38.29 -45.09
C THR A 68 -27.05 37.73 -43.68
N LEU A 69 -26.14 38.05 -42.76
CA LEU A 69 -26.25 37.61 -41.38
C LEU A 69 -27.48 38.25 -40.70
N PRO A 70 -28.30 37.48 -39.95
CA PRO A 70 -29.38 38.04 -39.15
C PRO A 70 -28.81 38.92 -38.01
N PRO A 71 -29.55 39.95 -37.56
CA PRO A 71 -29.10 40.81 -36.47
C PRO A 71 -28.90 40.00 -35.17
N PRO A 72 -27.91 40.35 -34.33
CA PRO A 72 -27.61 39.61 -33.13
C PRO A 72 -28.77 39.72 -32.13
N HIS A 73 -29.44 38.60 -31.87
CA HIS A 73 -30.35 38.47 -30.74
C HIS A 73 -29.60 38.71 -29.42
N PRO A 74 -30.22 39.31 -28.39
CA PRO A 74 -29.58 39.52 -27.10
C PRO A 74 -29.18 38.17 -26.50
N SER A 75 -27.87 37.98 -26.33
CA SER A 75 -27.31 36.77 -25.74
C SER A 75 -27.72 36.68 -24.27
N LEU A 76 -28.57 35.71 -23.93
CA LEU A 76 -28.80 35.33 -22.54
C LEU A 76 -27.44 34.97 -21.91
N PRO A 77 -27.10 35.51 -20.72
CA PRO A 77 -25.79 35.30 -20.12
C PRO A 77 -25.60 33.81 -19.81
N LEU A 78 -24.64 33.18 -20.50
CA LEU A 78 -24.22 31.82 -20.19
C LEU A 78 -23.73 31.77 -18.74
N PRO A 79 -24.10 30.75 -17.95
CA PRO A 79 -23.69 30.66 -16.56
C PRO A 79 -22.16 30.55 -16.47
N LEU A 80 -21.53 31.60 -15.95
CA LEU A 80 -20.07 31.80 -15.86
C LEU A 80 -19.33 30.78 -14.98
N THR A 81 -20.04 29.82 -14.37
CA THR A 81 -19.49 28.78 -13.52
C THR A 81 -19.85 27.39 -14.05
N ARG A 82 -19.06 26.91 -15.02
CA ARG A 82 -19.02 25.49 -15.38
C ARG A 82 -18.49 24.71 -14.16
N THR A 83 -19.40 24.13 -13.38
CA THR A 83 -19.07 23.22 -12.28
C THR A 83 -18.31 22.01 -12.83
N PHE A 84 -17.00 21.94 -12.55
CA PHE A 84 -16.09 20.90 -13.06
C PHE A 84 -16.36 19.48 -12.54
N THR A 85 -17.49 19.25 -11.86
CA THR A 85 -17.90 17.96 -11.29
C THR A 85 -19.19 17.51 -11.97
N THR A 86 -19.05 16.54 -12.87
CA THR A 86 -20.16 15.82 -13.52
C THR A 86 -20.69 14.66 -12.67
N THR A 87 -20.06 14.36 -11.53
CA THR A 87 -20.53 13.35 -10.58
C THR A 87 -21.75 13.86 -9.84
N PRO A 88 -22.97 13.32 -10.10
CA PRO A 88 -24.13 13.68 -9.31
C PRO A 88 -23.86 13.28 -7.86
N HIS A 89 -23.93 14.25 -6.94
CA HIS A 89 -23.93 13.91 -5.53
C HIS A 89 -25.11 12.97 -5.28
N PRO A 90 -24.93 11.82 -4.60
CA PRO A 90 -26.04 10.93 -4.29
C PRO A 90 -27.00 11.66 -3.35
N ARG A 91 -28.01 12.31 -3.93
CA ARG A 91 -29.07 13.05 -3.24
C ARG A 91 -30.02 12.06 -2.57
N ALA A 92 -29.51 11.43 -1.52
CA ALA A 92 -30.34 10.70 -0.59
C ALA A 92 -31.35 11.66 0.04
N THR A 93 -32.63 11.31 0.02
CA THR A 93 -33.69 12.11 0.65
C THR A 93 -33.48 12.16 2.16
N PHE A 94 -34.04 13.17 2.83
CA PHE A 94 -33.96 13.28 4.29
C PHE A 94 -34.38 11.98 5.00
N ASN A 95 -35.48 11.36 4.56
CA ASN A 95 -35.96 10.08 5.09
C ASN A 95 -35.02 8.90 4.80
N GLN A 96 -34.26 8.89 3.69
CA GLN A 96 -33.23 7.88 3.44
C GLN A 96 -32.02 8.06 4.35
N VAL A 97 -31.63 9.31 4.63
CA VAL A 97 -30.56 9.63 5.60
C VAL A 97 -30.99 9.26 7.02
N LEU A 98 -32.24 9.55 7.40
CA LEU A 98 -32.84 9.15 8.68
C LEU A 98 -32.85 7.62 8.86
N ARG A 99 -33.09 6.88 7.77
CA ARG A 99 -33.00 5.40 7.69
C ARG A 99 -31.56 4.87 7.59
N GLY A 100 -30.53 5.71 7.78
CA GLY A 100 -29.14 5.27 7.86
C GLY A 100 -28.47 4.91 6.53
N CYS A 101 -28.89 5.49 5.40
CA CYS A 101 -28.28 5.20 4.10
C CYS A 101 -26.79 5.62 4.01
N ARG A 102 -26.36 6.58 4.85
CA ARG A 102 -24.97 7.08 4.90
C ARG A 102 -24.12 6.17 5.78
N LYS A 103 -23.37 5.25 5.16
CA LYS A 103 -22.42 4.37 5.85
C LYS A 103 -20.99 4.95 5.76
N PRO A 104 -20.17 4.86 6.83
CA PRO A 104 -18.77 5.25 6.75
C PRO A 104 -18.02 4.32 5.81
N GLN A 105 -16.98 4.85 5.15
CA GLN A 105 -16.07 4.03 4.34
C GLN A 105 -15.36 3.00 5.24
N PRO A 106 -15.17 1.74 4.79
CA PRO A 106 -14.46 0.74 5.57
C PRO A 106 -13.02 1.18 5.84
N LYS A 107 -12.54 0.98 7.08
CA LYS A 107 -11.17 1.35 7.47
C LYS A 107 -10.16 0.64 6.58
N ARG A 108 -9.20 1.39 6.03
CA ARG A 108 -8.08 0.83 5.26
C ARG A 108 -7.24 -0.09 6.16
N LYS A 109 -6.78 -1.21 5.61
CA LYS A 109 -5.88 -2.13 6.33
C LYS A 109 -4.51 -1.46 6.51
N PRO A 110 -3.91 -1.49 7.72
CA PRO A 110 -2.57 -0.93 7.94
C PRO A 110 -1.50 -1.75 7.21
N GLU A 111 -0.40 -1.08 6.84
CA GLU A 111 0.73 -1.71 6.13
C GLU A 111 1.45 -2.73 7.02
N SER A 112 1.62 -2.41 8.31
CA SER A 112 2.31 -3.22 9.33
C SER A 112 1.36 -3.59 10.49
N PRO A 113 0.37 -4.52 10.29
CA PRO A 113 -0.72 -4.75 11.25
C PRO A 113 -0.31 -5.09 12.68
N ALA A 114 0.71 -5.93 12.87
CA ALA A 114 1.11 -6.42 14.19
C ALA A 114 1.63 -5.32 15.12
N MET A 115 2.05 -4.18 14.56
CA MET A 115 2.52 -3.01 15.30
C MET A 115 1.43 -1.94 15.43
N SER A 116 0.60 -1.79 14.39
CA SER A 116 -0.55 -0.86 14.41
C SER A 116 -1.61 -1.26 15.45
N GLU A 117 -1.78 -2.55 15.70
CA GLU A 117 -2.75 -3.08 16.67
C GLU A 117 -2.35 -2.78 18.13
N THR A 118 -1.05 -2.77 18.44
CA THR A 118 -0.50 -2.40 19.76
C THR A 118 -0.01 -0.94 19.81
N GLN A 119 -0.23 -0.16 18.74
CA GLN A 119 0.18 1.24 18.58
C GLN A 119 1.68 1.54 18.85
N ASN A 120 2.55 0.55 18.68
CA ASN A 120 3.99 0.67 18.99
C ASN A 120 4.82 1.02 17.74
N PRO A 121 5.78 1.97 17.80
CA PRO A 121 6.63 2.34 16.67
C PRO A 121 7.73 1.30 16.35
N CYS A 122 8.18 0.57 17.37
CA CYS A 122 9.14 -0.52 17.30
C CYS A 122 8.77 -1.63 18.30
N MET A 123 9.15 -2.88 18.03
CA MET A 123 8.87 -4.02 18.92
C MET A 123 10.07 -4.96 18.97
N LYS A 124 10.38 -5.47 20.17
CA LYS A 124 11.39 -6.53 20.38
C LYS A 124 10.86 -7.86 19.82
N GLY A 125 11.75 -8.68 19.28
CA GLY A 125 11.43 -10.04 18.87
C GLY A 125 12.65 -10.96 18.83
N VAL A 126 12.41 -12.25 18.69
CA VAL A 126 13.43 -13.30 18.61
C VAL A 126 13.39 -13.92 17.21
N CYS A 127 14.56 -14.04 16.56
CA CYS A 127 14.70 -14.65 15.26
C CYS A 127 14.46 -16.17 15.32
N LEU A 128 13.47 -16.66 14.56
CA LEU A 128 13.16 -18.09 14.42
C LEU A 128 13.96 -18.74 13.29
N LYS A 129 14.18 -18.02 12.18
CA LYS A 129 14.97 -18.47 11.04
C LYS A 129 15.44 -17.27 10.23
N VAL A 130 16.69 -17.29 9.79
CA VAL A 130 17.25 -16.37 8.79
C VAL A 130 17.36 -17.11 7.46
N PHE A 131 16.97 -16.46 6.36
CA PHE A 131 16.94 -17.06 5.03
C PHE A 131 16.95 -15.99 3.94
N VAL A 132 17.13 -16.42 2.69
CA VAL A 132 17.08 -15.56 1.50
C VAL A 132 15.75 -15.75 0.80
N MET A 133 15.18 -14.65 0.29
CA MET A 133 14.01 -14.66 -0.60
C MET A 133 14.36 -14.06 -1.96
N ALA A 134 13.86 -14.65 -3.04
CA ALA A 134 13.84 -13.99 -4.33
C ALA A 134 12.79 -12.85 -4.33
N PRO A 135 13.08 -11.69 -4.97
CA PRO A 135 12.10 -10.63 -5.18
C PRO A 135 11.06 -11.03 -6.23
N LYS A 136 9.98 -10.25 -6.32
CA LYS A 136 9.06 -10.30 -7.45
C LYS A 136 9.75 -9.82 -8.75
N LYS A 137 9.33 -10.38 -9.89
CA LYS A 137 9.59 -9.81 -11.23
C LYS A 137 9.14 -8.33 -11.26
N PRO A 138 9.85 -7.40 -11.93
CA PRO A 138 10.97 -7.60 -12.85
C PRO A 138 12.35 -7.73 -12.17
N ASN A 139 12.43 -7.53 -10.86
CA ASN A 139 13.71 -7.45 -10.16
C ASN A 139 14.35 -8.84 -9.99
N SER A 140 15.68 -8.90 -10.03
CA SER A 140 16.49 -10.07 -9.65
C SER A 140 17.51 -9.67 -8.59
N ALA A 141 17.57 -10.42 -7.50
CA ALA A 141 18.52 -10.24 -6.38
C ALA A 141 18.29 -11.34 -5.34
N GLU A 142 19.22 -11.47 -4.40
CA GLU A 142 18.96 -12.12 -3.12
C GLU A 142 18.53 -11.09 -2.06
N ARG A 143 17.37 -11.31 -1.43
CA ARG A 143 16.86 -10.44 -0.35
C ARG A 143 17.00 -11.17 0.99
N LYS A 144 17.85 -10.63 1.87
CA LYS A 144 18.17 -11.21 3.19
C LYS A 144 17.04 -10.91 4.18
N VAL A 145 16.46 -11.94 4.77
CA VAL A 145 15.19 -11.88 5.48
C VAL A 145 15.22 -12.75 6.75
N ALA A 146 14.50 -12.32 7.79
CA ALA A 146 14.30 -13.10 9.02
C ALA A 146 12.81 -13.35 9.29
N ARG A 147 12.48 -14.55 9.77
CA ARG A 147 11.22 -14.84 10.48
C ARG A 147 11.45 -14.56 11.96
N VAL A 148 10.60 -13.73 12.55
CA VAL A 148 10.77 -13.22 13.93
C VAL A 148 9.47 -13.42 14.70
N ARG A 149 9.55 -13.99 15.91
CA ARG A 149 8.44 -13.97 16.87
C ARG A 149 8.54 -12.66 17.66
N LEU A 150 7.54 -11.79 17.54
CA LEU A 150 7.47 -10.54 18.30
C LEU A 150 7.14 -10.82 19.77
N SER A 151 7.35 -9.82 20.64
CA SER A 151 6.84 -9.84 22.03
C SER A 151 5.31 -9.96 22.13
N SER A 152 4.57 -9.57 21.09
CA SER A 152 3.13 -9.83 20.93
C SER A 152 2.80 -11.21 20.36
N GLU A 153 3.76 -12.15 20.45
CA GLU A 153 3.75 -13.54 19.97
C GLU A 153 3.58 -13.76 18.46
N LYS A 154 3.10 -12.75 17.73
CA LYS A 154 2.88 -12.78 16.29
C LYS A 154 4.18 -13.03 15.55
N VAL A 155 4.18 -14.05 14.67
CA VAL A 155 5.30 -14.40 13.81
C VAL A 155 5.27 -13.57 12.53
N VAL A 156 6.27 -12.71 12.35
CA VAL A 156 6.38 -11.78 11.22
C VAL A 156 7.59 -12.08 10.33
N THR A 157 7.59 -11.53 9.12
CA THR A 157 8.76 -11.55 8.22
C THR A 157 9.34 -10.14 8.15
N ALA A 158 10.61 -10.00 8.53
CA ALA A 158 11.33 -8.74 8.52
C ALA A 158 12.50 -8.77 7.54
N TYR A 159 12.64 -7.71 6.73
CA TYR A 159 13.79 -7.51 5.86
C TYR A 159 15.00 -7.02 6.66
N ILE A 160 16.20 -7.55 6.36
CA ILE A 160 17.46 -7.13 6.96
C ILE A 160 18.12 -6.09 6.04
N PRO A 161 18.15 -4.79 6.41
CA PRO A 161 18.63 -3.75 5.49
C PRO A 161 20.16 -3.64 5.45
N GLY A 162 20.72 -3.33 4.27
CA GLY A 162 22.16 -3.09 4.06
C GLY A 162 22.96 -4.35 3.71
N GLU A 163 24.25 -4.18 3.42
CA GLU A 163 25.17 -5.30 3.12
C GLU A 163 25.56 -6.08 4.39
N GLY A 164 25.80 -7.40 4.23
CA GLY A 164 26.13 -8.32 5.33
C GLY A 164 25.05 -8.43 6.41
N HIS A 165 25.19 -9.35 7.38
CA HIS A 165 24.53 -9.30 8.69
C HIS A 165 25.15 -10.34 9.62
N ASN A 166 24.99 -10.16 10.92
CA ASN A 166 25.41 -11.09 11.97
C ASN A 166 24.24 -11.86 12.63
N VAL A 167 22.99 -11.60 12.20
CA VAL A 167 21.79 -12.24 12.77
C VAL A 167 21.84 -13.75 12.56
N GLN A 168 21.71 -14.49 13.65
CA GLN A 168 21.57 -15.95 13.65
C GLN A 168 20.16 -16.33 14.14
N GLN A 169 19.90 -17.64 14.24
CA GLN A 169 18.73 -18.14 14.96
C GLN A 169 18.82 -17.75 16.44
N HIS A 170 17.68 -17.54 17.10
CA HIS A 170 17.55 -17.09 18.50
C HIS A 170 18.10 -15.69 18.83
N ALA A 171 18.77 -15.01 17.90
CA ALA A 171 19.19 -13.62 18.07
C ALA A 171 17.99 -12.70 18.35
N VAL A 172 18.17 -11.78 19.29
CA VAL A 172 17.19 -10.81 19.73
C VAL A 172 17.32 -9.54 18.89
N VAL A 173 16.24 -9.14 18.23
CA VAL A 173 16.25 -8.06 17.24
C VAL A 173 15.13 -7.05 17.48
N LEU A 174 15.37 -5.80 17.09
CA LEU A 174 14.36 -4.74 17.13
C LEU A 174 13.70 -4.61 15.76
N VAL A 175 12.38 -4.83 15.72
CA VAL A 175 11.55 -4.77 14.51
C VAL A 175 10.87 -3.41 14.42
N ARG A 176 10.87 -2.82 13.23
CA ARG A 176 10.15 -1.58 12.89
C ARG A 176 9.19 -1.79 11.71
N GLY A 177 8.20 -0.91 11.61
CA GLY A 177 7.29 -0.88 10.47
C GLY A 177 7.98 -0.58 9.13
N GLY A 178 7.27 -0.91 8.05
CA GLY A 178 7.67 -0.67 6.66
C GLY A 178 7.72 -1.95 5.84
N ARG A 179 7.09 -1.94 4.67
CA ARG A 179 7.03 -3.08 3.76
C ARG A 179 8.15 -3.02 2.72
N SER A 180 8.79 -4.17 2.48
CA SER A 180 9.63 -4.36 1.30
C SER A 180 8.73 -4.45 0.06
N GLN A 181 8.88 -3.50 -0.87
CA GLN A 181 8.07 -3.46 -2.09
C GLN A 181 8.39 -4.63 -3.05
N ASP A 182 9.59 -5.21 -2.92
CA ASP A 182 10.09 -6.33 -3.74
C ASP A 182 9.60 -7.70 -3.26
N CYS A 183 9.57 -7.92 -1.94
CA CYS A 183 9.33 -9.24 -1.38
C CYS A 183 7.86 -9.40 -0.95
N PRO A 184 7.09 -10.35 -1.52
CA PRO A 184 5.74 -10.62 -1.05
C PRO A 184 5.77 -11.09 0.42
N GLY A 185 4.80 -10.62 1.21
CA GLY A 185 4.68 -10.96 2.64
C GLY A 185 5.65 -10.27 3.61
N VAL A 186 6.67 -9.54 3.13
CA VAL A 186 7.68 -8.90 4.01
C VAL A 186 7.25 -7.47 4.37
N LYS A 187 6.53 -7.34 5.48
CA LYS A 187 5.85 -6.11 5.95
C LYS A 187 6.58 -5.31 7.04
N TYR A 188 7.79 -5.72 7.38
CA TYR A 188 8.58 -5.15 8.47
C TYR A 188 10.06 -5.08 8.08
N HIS A 189 10.82 -4.26 8.81
CA HIS A 189 12.28 -4.16 8.72
C HIS A 189 12.92 -4.37 10.09
N LEU A 190 14.14 -4.90 10.11
CA LEU A 190 14.97 -4.86 11.32
C LEU A 190 15.71 -3.53 11.45
N VAL A 191 15.86 -3.04 12.68
CA VAL A 191 16.66 -1.85 13.02
C VAL A 191 18.12 -2.26 13.19
N ARG A 192 19.03 -1.58 12.48
CA ARG A 192 20.48 -1.84 12.54
C ARG A 192 21.15 -1.13 13.72
N GLY A 193 22.12 -1.79 14.33
CA GLY A 193 22.86 -1.26 15.49
C GLY A 193 22.01 -1.23 16.77
N ALA A 194 21.05 -2.15 16.89
CA ALA A 194 20.14 -2.25 18.02
C ALA A 194 19.95 -3.73 18.40
N LEU A 195 20.08 -4.02 19.70
CA LEU A 195 20.13 -5.39 20.24
C LEU A 195 21.23 -6.19 19.50
N ASP A 196 21.00 -7.46 19.15
CA ASP A 196 22.05 -8.33 18.62
C ASP A 196 22.37 -8.04 17.14
N LEU A 197 21.57 -7.22 16.45
CA LEU A 197 21.79 -6.87 15.05
C LEU A 197 22.79 -5.73 14.90
N SER A 198 24.02 -6.07 14.51
CA SER A 198 25.10 -5.10 14.31
C SER A 198 24.85 -4.15 13.13
N GLY A 199 25.46 -2.97 13.23
CA GLY A 199 25.47 -1.99 12.15
C GLY A 199 26.28 -2.47 10.93
N VAL A 200 26.08 -1.84 9.78
CA VAL A 200 26.85 -2.17 8.56
C VAL A 200 28.27 -1.60 8.70
N PRO A 201 29.34 -2.42 8.59
CA PRO A 201 30.72 -1.94 8.71
C PRO A 201 31.09 -0.99 7.55
N ASN A 202 32.11 -0.17 7.74
CA ASN A 202 32.73 0.71 6.75
C ASN A 202 31.79 1.69 6.01
N ARG A 203 30.55 1.88 6.50
CA ARG A 203 29.54 2.70 5.82
C ARG A 203 29.68 4.19 6.12
N SER A 204 30.22 4.94 5.15
CA SER A 204 30.46 6.39 5.26
C SER A 204 29.17 7.24 5.20
N SER A 205 28.24 6.87 4.30
CA SER A 205 26.99 7.60 3.98
C SER A 205 25.75 6.95 4.60
N SER A 206 24.71 7.75 4.89
CA SER A 206 23.45 7.29 5.54
C SER A 206 23.65 6.50 6.85
N ARG A 207 24.75 6.73 7.57
CA ARG A 207 25.21 5.92 8.71
C ARG A 207 24.15 5.66 9.80
N SER A 208 23.31 6.66 10.08
CA SER A 208 22.21 6.59 11.05
C SER A 208 21.15 5.53 10.73
N LYS A 209 20.88 5.29 9.44
CA LYS A 209 19.91 4.26 8.98
C LYS A 209 20.45 2.84 9.14
N TYR A 210 21.76 2.67 9.14
CA TYR A 210 22.46 1.38 9.12
C TYR A 210 23.25 1.09 10.40
N GLY A 211 23.03 1.84 11.48
CA GLY A 211 23.62 1.59 12.79
C GLY A 211 25.13 1.86 12.89
N THR A 212 25.72 2.56 11.92
CA THR A 212 27.17 2.78 11.84
C THR A 212 27.55 4.07 12.59
N LYS A 213 28.50 3.99 13.53
CA LYS A 213 29.02 5.17 14.24
C LYS A 213 29.84 6.06 13.30
N LYS A 214 30.00 7.35 13.63
CA LYS A 214 30.88 8.26 12.87
C LYS A 214 32.33 7.79 13.09
N PRO A 215 33.13 7.55 12.03
CA PRO A 215 34.54 7.22 12.20
C PRO A 215 35.26 8.41 12.86
N LYS A 216 36.20 8.11 13.77
CA LYS A 216 37.15 9.11 14.27
C LYS A 216 38.01 9.53 13.07
N LYS A 217 38.08 10.83 12.76
CA LYS A 217 39.10 11.32 11.83
C LYS A 217 40.45 11.05 12.50
N GLY A 218 41.38 10.42 11.78
CA GLY A 218 42.76 10.35 12.23
C GLY A 218 43.30 11.77 12.42
N LEU A 219 44.00 11.97 13.53
CA LEU A 219 45.20 12.80 13.52
C LEU A 219 46.31 11.95 12.89
#